data_AF-A0A3N6BDA4-F1
#
_entry.id   AF-A0A3N6BDA4-F1
#
_cell.length_a   1.000
_cell.length_b   1.000
_cell.length_c   1.000
_cell.angle_alpha   90.00
_cell.angle_beta   90.00
_cell.angle_gamma   90.00
#
_symmetry.space_group_name_H-M   'P 1'
#
loop_
_entity.id
_entity.type
_entity.pdbx_description
1 polymer ?
#
loop_
_entity_poly.entity_id
_entity_poly.type
_entity_poly.pdbx_seq_one_letter_code
_entity_poly.pdbx_strand_id
1 'polypeptide(L)'
;TQIQYDLYRVPFNDGKGGTPERIVGASANGMSNNFPKVSPDCRWIVYVRCRNGQLMRPDSQLYIVPFEGGQERRMNCNTSLMNSWHSFSPNGRWLVFSSKSRSPYTQMYLTHLDEEGNDTPAILIENTTAANRAVNIPEFVNVAPDGFSKIDAPATDFFRVFDLALDLTRKNQLGDALVQWQKAVELNPEEAKAHFNLALALERAGQIEQAVAEYQKTIGLDPENSGAFTNLAVALARRGRMDEAIQYFEQGVRIEPQSAKARGNLAAALMEKGRIDEAIEQCRTALEIDPDYSDAHNTLGIILNRQGQLDEAILHLEKAVAGDPASFEYRYNLGSSLAAKSRFQEAIPHFEQAVSASGGREPASLAMLAAMFAQTGRLAEAAATARRALEIAIQRSDQDLVAKLQARIADYEARIAP
;
A
#
# COMPACT_ATOMS: atom_id res chain seq x y z
N THR A 1 -24.69 24.56 -26.29
CA THR A 1 -24.24 25.93 -26.58
C THR A 1 -22.85 26.10 -26.00
N GLN A 2 -21.89 26.64 -26.75
CA GLN A 2 -20.53 26.84 -26.27
C GLN A 2 -20.54 27.94 -25.21
N ILE A 3 -20.07 27.65 -23.99
CA ILE A 3 -19.94 28.66 -22.93
C ILE A 3 -18.88 29.69 -23.38
N GLN A 4 -19.21 30.97 -23.27
CA GLN A 4 -18.31 32.10 -23.53
C GLN A 4 -18.33 33.02 -22.32
N TYR A 5 -17.15 33.45 -21.89
CA TYR A 5 -16.98 34.40 -20.80
C TYR A 5 -16.65 35.78 -21.34
N ASP A 6 -17.34 36.79 -20.84
CA ASP A 6 -17.15 38.20 -21.19
C ASP A 6 -16.65 38.98 -19.97
N LEU A 7 -15.90 40.08 -20.22
CA LEU A 7 -15.37 40.92 -19.15
C LEU A 7 -16.25 42.11 -18.85
N TYR A 8 -16.81 42.13 -17.64
CA TYR A 8 -17.58 43.25 -17.11
C TYR A 8 -16.89 43.84 -15.87
N ARG A 9 -17.02 45.15 -15.70
CA ARG A 9 -16.74 45.85 -14.46
C ARG A 9 -18.02 46.00 -13.67
N VAL A 10 -17.97 45.74 -12.37
CA VAL A 10 -19.10 45.96 -11.48
C VAL A 10 -18.65 46.95 -10.41
N PRO A 11 -19.34 48.10 -10.25
CA PRO A 11 -19.06 49.02 -9.15
C PRO A 11 -19.15 48.29 -7.80
N PHE A 12 -18.17 48.49 -6.91
CA PHE A 12 -18.12 47.78 -5.64
C PHE A 12 -19.25 48.20 -4.69
N ASN A 13 -19.55 49.52 -4.62
CA ASN A 13 -20.62 50.13 -3.82
C ASN A 13 -20.75 49.52 -2.41
N ASP A 14 -19.65 49.51 -1.64
CA ASP A 14 -19.57 48.91 -0.30
C ASP A 14 -20.05 47.44 -0.25
N GLY A 15 -19.74 46.67 -1.29
CA GLY A 15 -20.14 45.27 -1.44
C GLY A 15 -21.56 45.04 -1.96
N LYS A 16 -22.34 46.11 -2.19
CA LYS A 16 -23.70 46.00 -2.77
C LYS A 16 -23.69 45.74 -4.28
N GLY A 17 -22.53 45.89 -4.92
CA GLY A 17 -22.41 45.77 -6.37
C GLY A 17 -23.08 46.92 -7.10
N GLY A 18 -23.27 46.78 -8.40
CA GLY A 18 -23.93 47.77 -9.24
C GLY A 18 -24.29 47.18 -10.59
N THR A 19 -24.73 48.03 -11.51
CA THR A 19 -24.97 47.62 -12.89
C THR A 19 -23.64 47.21 -13.54
N PRO A 20 -23.51 45.99 -14.09
CA PRO A 20 -22.31 45.58 -14.79
C PRO A 20 -22.09 46.40 -16.06
N GLU A 21 -20.90 46.98 -16.20
CA GLU A 21 -20.45 47.74 -17.36
C GLU A 21 -19.52 46.87 -18.21
N ARG A 22 -19.72 46.86 -19.52
CA ARG A 22 -18.88 46.07 -20.43
C ARG A 22 -17.51 46.71 -20.57
N ILE A 23 -16.45 45.90 -20.47
CA ILE A 23 -15.12 46.32 -20.89
C ILE A 23 -15.05 46.26 -22.43
N VAL A 24 -15.11 47.41 -23.08
CA VAL A 24 -14.98 47.52 -24.54
C VAL A 24 -13.66 46.87 -25.00
N GLY A 25 -13.71 46.07 -26.07
CA GLY A 25 -12.57 45.27 -26.59
C GLY A 25 -12.47 43.86 -26.00
N ALA A 26 -12.87 43.68 -24.75
CA ALA A 26 -12.79 42.39 -24.03
C ALA A 26 -14.15 41.78 -23.66
N SER A 27 -15.24 42.37 -24.16
CA SER A 27 -16.62 41.88 -24.05
C SER A 27 -17.27 41.81 -25.42
N ALA A 28 -18.13 40.81 -25.63
CA ALA A 28 -18.89 40.59 -26.86
C ALA A 28 -18.03 40.52 -28.12
N ASN A 29 -16.76 40.09 -28.00
CA ASN A 29 -15.81 39.98 -29.10
C ASN A 29 -15.85 38.60 -29.80
N GLY A 30 -16.88 37.80 -29.51
CA GLY A 30 -17.05 36.45 -30.07
C GLY A 30 -16.08 35.40 -29.51
N MET A 31 -15.26 35.77 -28.52
CA MET A 31 -14.30 34.90 -27.86
C MET A 31 -14.64 34.77 -26.37
N SER A 32 -14.04 33.79 -25.72
CA SER A 32 -14.10 33.62 -24.26
C SER A 32 -12.87 34.26 -23.62
N ASN A 33 -13.10 35.13 -22.64
CA ASN A 33 -12.10 35.94 -21.97
C ASN A 33 -12.06 35.56 -20.48
N ASN A 34 -11.01 34.84 -20.08
CA ASN A 34 -10.87 34.21 -18.77
C ASN A 34 -9.81 34.90 -17.91
N PHE A 35 -9.89 34.69 -16.59
CA PHE A 35 -8.89 35.14 -15.63
C PHE A 35 -8.49 36.63 -15.75
N PRO A 36 -9.44 37.57 -15.82
CA PRO A 36 -9.07 38.99 -15.84
C PRO A 36 -8.31 39.36 -14.57
N LYS A 37 -7.18 40.03 -14.73
CA LYS A 37 -6.39 40.62 -13.64
C LYS A 37 -6.17 42.09 -13.97
N VAL A 38 -6.47 42.96 -13.00
CA VAL A 38 -6.24 44.40 -13.11
C VAL A 38 -4.84 44.69 -12.60
N SER A 39 -4.08 45.54 -13.31
CA SER A 39 -2.77 45.99 -12.83
C SER A 39 -2.92 46.81 -11.54
N PRO A 40 -1.95 46.80 -10.60
CA PRO A 40 -2.07 47.51 -9.33
C PRO A 40 -2.30 49.02 -9.44
N ASP A 41 -1.86 49.63 -10.54
CA ASP A 41 -2.07 51.04 -10.86
C ASP A 41 -3.41 51.33 -11.57
N CYS A 42 -4.27 50.30 -11.73
CA CYS A 42 -5.55 50.36 -12.40
C CYS A 42 -5.49 50.88 -13.85
N ARG A 43 -4.35 50.71 -14.54
CA ARG A 43 -4.21 51.15 -15.95
C ARG A 43 -4.58 50.06 -16.95
N TRP A 44 -4.38 48.79 -16.60
CA TRP A 44 -4.46 47.67 -17.54
C TRP A 44 -5.27 46.51 -16.99
N ILE A 45 -5.93 45.78 -17.89
CA ILE A 45 -6.52 44.47 -17.62
C ILE A 45 -5.81 43.44 -18.50
N VAL A 46 -5.20 42.42 -17.90
CA VAL A 46 -4.66 41.26 -18.61
C VAL A 46 -5.60 40.08 -18.44
N TYR A 47 -5.88 39.36 -19.50
CA TYR A 47 -6.80 38.21 -19.52
C TYR A 47 -6.38 37.17 -20.55
N VAL A 48 -6.92 35.96 -20.42
CA VAL A 48 -6.68 34.85 -21.36
C VAL A 48 -7.86 34.73 -22.33
N ARG A 49 -7.60 34.95 -23.62
CA ARG A 49 -8.57 34.82 -24.70
C ARG A 49 -8.45 33.44 -25.37
N CYS A 50 -9.57 32.76 -25.56
CA CYS A 50 -9.69 31.51 -26.33
C CYS A 50 -11.08 31.39 -26.97
N ARG A 51 -11.28 30.46 -27.91
CA ARG A 51 -12.56 30.33 -28.63
C ARG A 51 -13.70 29.89 -27.71
N ASN A 52 -13.44 29.08 -26.68
CA ASN A 52 -14.45 28.52 -25.79
C ASN A 52 -14.13 28.79 -24.31
N GLY A 53 -15.10 28.62 -23.42
CA GLY A 53 -14.95 28.75 -21.96
C GLY A 53 -14.27 27.59 -21.26
N GLN A 54 -13.56 26.71 -21.99
CA GLN A 54 -12.76 25.68 -21.32
C GLN A 54 -11.41 26.26 -20.90
N LEU A 55 -10.95 25.87 -19.72
CA LEU A 55 -9.63 26.25 -19.23
C LEU A 55 -8.53 25.55 -20.05
N MET A 56 -7.36 26.18 -20.15
CA MET A 56 -6.12 25.56 -20.62
C MET A 56 -6.21 25.00 -22.06
N ARG A 57 -6.63 25.83 -23.02
CA ARG A 57 -6.81 25.42 -24.42
C ARG A 57 -5.57 25.73 -25.27
N PRO A 58 -5.30 24.97 -26.35
CA PRO A 58 -4.20 25.26 -27.27
C PRO A 58 -4.26 26.64 -27.95
N ASP A 59 -5.43 27.27 -27.98
CA ASP A 59 -5.63 28.62 -28.52
C ASP A 59 -5.69 29.71 -27.43
N SER A 60 -5.46 29.35 -26.17
CA SER A 60 -5.43 30.30 -25.04
C SER A 60 -4.22 31.21 -25.11
N GLN A 61 -4.48 32.51 -25.22
CA GLN A 61 -3.47 33.55 -25.37
C GLN A 61 -3.74 34.73 -24.44
N LEU A 62 -2.68 35.33 -23.91
CA LEU A 62 -2.74 36.54 -23.10
C LEU A 62 -3.00 37.78 -23.97
N TYR A 63 -4.00 38.56 -23.55
CA TYR A 63 -4.36 39.86 -24.11
C TYR A 63 -4.35 40.88 -22.99
N ILE A 64 -4.10 42.13 -23.38
CA ILE A 64 -4.10 43.29 -22.51
C ILE A 64 -4.97 44.39 -23.12
N VAL A 65 -5.75 45.06 -22.29
CA VAL A 65 -6.65 46.16 -22.67
C VAL A 65 -6.53 47.27 -21.61
N PRO A 66 -6.70 48.55 -21.97
CA PRO A 66 -6.83 49.62 -20.97
C PRO A 66 -7.93 49.29 -19.97
N PHE A 67 -7.74 49.72 -18.72
CA PHE A 67 -8.71 49.44 -17.66
C PHE A 67 -10.11 49.93 -18.03
N GLU A 68 -10.23 51.14 -18.59
CA GLU A 68 -11.48 51.74 -19.11
C GLU A 68 -12.08 51.06 -20.34
N GLY A 69 -11.45 49.99 -20.85
CA GLY A 69 -11.78 49.40 -22.13
C GLY A 69 -11.24 50.22 -23.30
N GLY A 70 -11.40 49.67 -24.50
CA GLY A 70 -10.90 50.28 -25.73
C GLY A 70 -10.30 49.21 -26.64
N GLN A 71 -9.17 49.54 -27.27
CA GLN A 71 -8.49 48.59 -28.15
C GLN A 71 -7.65 47.60 -27.33
N GLU A 72 -8.00 46.32 -27.41
CA GLU A 72 -7.19 45.24 -26.87
C GLU A 72 -6.01 44.91 -27.79
N ARG A 73 -4.94 44.36 -27.20
CA ARG A 73 -3.79 43.84 -27.96
C ARG A 73 -3.35 42.49 -27.44
N ARG A 74 -2.88 41.66 -28.37
CA ARG A 74 -2.22 40.39 -28.06
C ARG A 74 -0.85 40.70 -27.47
N MET A 75 -0.53 40.07 -26.34
CA MET A 75 0.77 40.23 -25.69
C MET A 75 1.89 39.51 -26.45
N ASN A 76 3.11 40.05 -26.43
CA ASN A 76 4.30 39.49 -27.07
C ASN A 76 4.84 38.24 -26.36
N CYS A 77 4.64 38.13 -25.06
CA CYS A 77 5.09 37.01 -24.21
C CYS A 77 4.34 35.70 -24.43
N ASN A 78 3.30 35.67 -25.27
CA ASN A 78 2.57 34.45 -25.55
C ASN A 78 3.49 33.34 -26.08
N THR A 79 3.51 32.19 -25.40
CA THR A 79 4.20 30.99 -25.90
C THR A 79 3.46 30.35 -27.08
N SER A 80 4.11 29.38 -27.74
CA SER A 80 3.57 28.69 -28.93
C SER A 80 2.51 27.63 -28.62
N LEU A 81 2.39 27.18 -27.36
CA LEU A 81 1.46 26.10 -27.00
C LEU A 81 0.16 26.64 -26.43
N MET A 82 0.21 27.28 -25.26
CA MET A 82 -0.94 27.92 -24.61
C MET A 82 -0.48 28.70 -23.40
N ASN A 83 -1.25 29.71 -23.01
CA ASN A 83 -1.01 30.49 -21.81
C ASN A 83 -2.25 30.39 -20.90
N SER A 84 -2.02 30.40 -19.59
CA SER A 84 -3.05 30.23 -18.58
C SER A 84 -2.84 31.24 -17.45
N TRP A 85 -3.03 30.83 -16.18
CA TRP A 85 -3.01 31.70 -15.00
C TRP A 85 -1.86 32.70 -15.03
N HIS A 86 -2.17 33.95 -14.68
CA HIS A 86 -1.22 35.04 -14.59
C HIS A 86 -1.49 35.92 -13.38
N SER A 87 -0.46 36.64 -12.94
CA SER A 87 -0.55 37.59 -11.84
C SER A 87 0.45 38.73 -12.01
N PHE A 88 0.09 39.91 -11.51
CA PHE A 88 0.93 41.11 -11.52
C PHE A 88 1.83 41.13 -10.29
N SER A 89 3.05 41.63 -10.47
CA SER A 89 3.88 42.05 -9.35
C SER A 89 3.24 43.24 -8.62
N PRO A 90 3.54 43.47 -7.33
CA PRO A 90 2.97 44.58 -6.57
C PRO A 90 3.20 45.96 -7.19
N ASN A 91 4.30 46.13 -7.94
CA ASN A 91 4.61 47.37 -8.65
C ASN A 91 4.02 47.46 -10.07
N GLY A 92 3.30 46.44 -10.53
CA GLY A 92 2.66 46.37 -11.85
C GLY A 92 3.61 46.22 -13.04
N ARG A 93 4.92 46.15 -12.83
CA ARG A 93 5.94 46.11 -13.90
C ARG A 93 6.30 44.71 -14.37
N TRP A 94 5.90 43.68 -13.63
CA TRP A 94 6.13 42.30 -14.01
C TRP A 94 4.81 41.55 -14.01
N LEU A 95 4.70 40.64 -14.97
CA LEU A 95 3.65 39.64 -15.00
C LEU A 95 4.30 38.26 -14.93
N VAL A 96 3.85 37.43 -14.00
CA VAL A 96 4.15 36.00 -13.99
C VAL A 96 2.99 35.27 -14.62
N PHE A 97 3.26 34.27 -15.45
CA PHE A 97 2.21 33.48 -16.07
C PHE A 97 2.63 32.02 -16.28
N SER A 98 1.63 31.16 -16.41
CA SER A 98 1.81 29.74 -16.62
C SER A 98 1.53 29.34 -18.07
N SER A 99 2.35 28.45 -18.60
CA SER A 99 2.20 27.90 -19.95
C SER A 99 2.53 26.42 -19.96
N LYS A 100 1.88 25.66 -20.85
CA LYS A 100 2.25 24.26 -21.05
C LYS A 100 3.55 24.13 -21.82
N SER A 101 4.30 23.09 -21.47
CA SER A 101 5.37 22.51 -22.28
C SER A 101 4.85 21.25 -22.95
N ARG A 102 5.63 20.63 -23.86
CA ARG A 102 5.37 19.26 -24.33
C ARG A 102 5.75 18.22 -23.27
N SER A 103 5.22 18.39 -22.06
CA SER A 103 5.37 17.48 -20.93
C SER A 103 4.09 17.48 -20.09
N PRO A 104 3.94 16.55 -19.13
CA PRO A 104 2.82 16.56 -18.19
C PRO A 104 2.71 17.88 -17.40
N TYR A 105 3.82 18.60 -17.25
CA TYR A 105 3.95 19.71 -16.31
C TYR A 105 3.84 21.10 -16.97
N THR A 106 3.37 22.05 -16.18
CA THR A 106 3.28 23.47 -16.52
C THR A 106 4.60 24.17 -16.18
N GLN A 107 5.03 25.10 -17.02
CA GLN A 107 6.22 25.95 -16.83
C GLN A 107 5.80 27.37 -16.49
N MET A 108 6.59 28.05 -15.66
CA MET A 108 6.37 29.44 -15.29
C MET A 108 7.23 30.39 -16.12
N TYR A 109 6.68 31.54 -16.46
CA TYR A 109 7.33 32.56 -17.24
C TYR A 109 7.12 33.95 -16.63
N LEU A 110 8.06 34.85 -16.86
CA LEU A 110 7.95 36.28 -16.59
C LEU A 110 7.87 37.08 -17.88
N THR A 111 7.20 38.22 -17.82
CA THR A 111 7.36 39.30 -18.79
C THR A 111 7.37 40.63 -18.05
N HIS A 112 8.15 41.59 -18.57
CA HIS A 112 8.17 42.96 -18.06
C HIS A 112 7.19 43.83 -18.85
N LEU A 113 6.48 44.72 -18.16
CA LEU A 113 5.52 45.68 -18.71
C LEU A 113 6.02 47.12 -18.52
N ASP A 114 6.10 47.88 -19.60
CA ASP A 114 6.35 49.33 -19.53
C ASP A 114 5.07 50.13 -19.17
N GLU A 115 5.14 51.46 -19.19
CA GLU A 115 4.01 52.33 -18.80
C GLU A 115 2.86 52.29 -19.80
N GLU A 116 3.17 52.04 -21.07
CA GLU A 116 2.25 51.85 -22.18
C GLU A 116 1.74 50.40 -22.24
N GLY A 117 2.19 49.57 -21.29
CA GLY A 117 1.88 48.17 -21.12
C GLY A 117 2.56 47.26 -22.16
N ASN A 118 3.47 47.75 -23.00
CA ASN A 118 4.20 46.89 -23.92
C ASN A 118 4.98 45.87 -23.11
N ASP A 119 4.88 44.62 -23.55
CA ASP A 119 5.45 43.49 -22.84
C ASP A 119 6.66 42.91 -23.58
N THR A 120 7.64 42.44 -22.82
CA THR A 120 8.79 41.72 -23.37
C THR A 120 8.41 40.30 -23.79
N PRO A 121 9.24 39.61 -24.60
CA PRO A 121 9.11 38.16 -24.78
C PRO A 121 9.12 37.39 -23.44
N ALA A 122 8.60 36.16 -23.47
CA ALA A 122 8.55 35.30 -22.29
C ALA A 122 9.95 34.95 -21.78
N ILE A 123 10.16 35.11 -20.48
CA ILE A 123 11.38 34.74 -19.76
C ILE A 123 11.07 33.50 -18.92
N LEU A 124 11.68 32.36 -19.22
CA LEU A 124 11.46 31.12 -18.46
C LEU A 124 11.97 31.29 -17.02
N ILE A 125 11.15 30.93 -16.04
CA ILE A 125 11.62 30.71 -14.67
C ILE A 125 12.05 29.24 -14.59
N GLU A 126 13.36 29.01 -14.44
CA GLU A 126 13.90 27.66 -14.37
C GLU A 126 13.52 26.96 -13.06
N ASN A 127 13.57 25.63 -13.04
CA ASN A 127 13.36 24.80 -11.86
C ASN A 127 11.99 24.93 -11.16
N THR A 128 10.95 25.41 -11.86
CA THR A 128 9.57 25.47 -11.32
C THR A 128 8.80 24.15 -11.41
N THR A 129 9.48 23.05 -11.70
CA THR A 129 8.85 21.74 -11.96
C THR A 129 9.74 20.61 -11.45
N ALA A 130 9.14 19.59 -10.82
CA ALA A 130 9.80 18.34 -10.44
C ALA A 130 8.93 17.13 -10.86
N ALA A 131 9.50 15.92 -10.88
CA ALA A 131 8.87 14.69 -11.38
C ALA A 131 7.50 14.34 -10.75
N ASN A 132 7.13 14.96 -9.63
CA ASN A 132 5.83 14.79 -8.98
C ASN A 132 5.18 16.13 -8.57
N ARG A 133 5.67 17.28 -9.07
CA ARG A 133 5.21 18.61 -8.65
C ARG A 133 5.20 19.59 -9.81
N ALA A 134 4.10 20.33 -9.95
CA ALA A 134 4.01 21.46 -10.87
C ALA A 134 3.53 22.70 -10.12
N VAL A 135 4.20 23.83 -10.34
CA VAL A 135 3.66 25.15 -10.00
C VAL A 135 2.62 25.50 -11.05
N ASN A 136 1.41 25.87 -10.65
CA ASN A 136 0.31 26.14 -11.59
C ASN A 136 -0.34 27.52 -11.42
N ILE A 137 -0.22 28.11 -10.23
CA ILE A 137 -0.86 29.37 -9.84
C ILE A 137 0.22 30.23 -9.18
N PRO A 138 1.16 30.81 -9.96
CA PRO A 138 2.17 31.68 -9.40
C PRO A 138 1.54 33.00 -8.95
N GLU A 139 1.93 33.47 -7.78
CA GLU A 139 1.51 34.75 -7.22
C GLU A 139 2.75 35.48 -6.70
N PHE A 140 2.75 36.81 -6.83
CA PHE A 140 3.76 37.63 -6.18
C PHE A 140 3.33 37.93 -4.75
N VAL A 141 4.28 37.88 -3.82
CA VAL A 141 4.06 38.29 -2.43
C VAL A 141 5.01 39.45 -2.12
N ASN A 142 4.47 40.54 -1.57
CA ASN A 142 5.26 41.67 -1.14
C ASN A 142 5.86 41.38 0.24
N VAL A 143 7.11 40.95 0.28
CA VAL A 143 7.84 40.65 1.52
C VAL A 143 9.19 41.35 1.53
N ALA A 144 9.69 41.67 2.72
CA ALA A 144 11.07 42.10 2.91
C ALA A 144 12.04 40.94 2.57
N PRO A 145 13.32 41.21 2.25
CA PRO A 145 14.31 40.18 1.93
C PRO A 145 14.46 39.06 2.99
N ASP A 146 14.15 39.36 4.25
CA ASP A 146 14.14 38.46 5.41
C ASP A 146 12.72 38.04 5.85
N GLY A 147 11.69 38.47 5.13
CA GLY A 147 10.28 38.23 5.46
C GLY A 147 9.85 36.77 5.34
N PHE A 148 10.61 35.94 4.61
CA PHE A 148 10.44 34.49 4.59
C PHE A 148 11.62 33.82 5.30
N SER A 149 11.50 33.62 6.61
CA SER A 149 12.48 32.86 7.39
C SER A 149 12.23 31.35 7.37
N LYS A 150 10.98 30.92 7.14
CA LYS A 150 10.56 29.52 7.07
C LYS A 150 9.28 29.38 6.25
N ILE A 151 9.19 28.33 5.44
CA ILE A 151 7.95 27.90 4.77
C ILE A 151 7.61 26.51 5.31
N ASP A 152 6.51 26.41 6.06
CA ASP A 152 6.00 25.12 6.53
C ASP A 152 5.13 24.48 5.45
N ALA A 153 5.42 23.22 5.13
CA ALA A 153 4.66 22.44 4.17
C ALA A 153 4.27 21.07 4.79
N PRO A 154 3.38 21.06 5.80
CA PRO A 154 3.11 19.88 6.64
C PRO A 154 2.68 18.65 5.83
N ALA A 155 1.86 18.86 4.79
CA ALA A 155 1.46 17.80 3.87
C ALA A 155 2.68 17.16 3.18
N THR A 156 3.70 17.94 2.83
CA THR A 156 4.91 17.40 2.18
C THR A 156 5.80 16.61 3.12
N ASP A 157 5.80 16.95 4.42
CA ASP A 157 6.57 16.21 5.41
C ASP A 157 5.98 14.84 5.68
N PHE A 158 4.65 14.73 5.75
CA PHE A 158 3.96 13.44 5.85
C PHE A 158 4.35 12.53 4.68
N PHE A 159 4.14 12.98 3.42
CA PHE A 159 4.43 12.13 2.26
C PHE A 159 5.91 11.75 2.15
N ARG A 160 6.83 12.67 2.50
CA ARG A 160 8.26 12.37 2.52
C ARG A 160 8.61 11.27 3.53
N VAL A 161 8.04 11.34 4.74
CA VAL A 161 8.26 10.32 5.77
C VAL A 161 7.59 8.99 5.38
N PHE A 162 6.38 9.05 4.84
CA PHE A 162 5.63 7.89 4.36
C PHE A 162 6.37 7.13 3.26
N ASP A 163 6.85 7.84 2.23
CA ASP A 163 7.60 7.24 1.11
C ASP A 163 8.91 6.62 1.59
N LEU A 164 9.61 7.28 2.53
CA LEU A 164 10.82 6.73 3.14
C LEU A 164 10.52 5.47 3.95
N ALA A 165 9.42 5.44 4.72
CA ALA A 165 9.00 4.27 5.49
C ALA A 165 8.69 3.08 4.58
N LEU A 166 8.01 3.30 3.45
CA LEU A 166 7.79 2.29 2.42
C LEU A 166 9.11 1.78 1.84
N ASP A 167 10.05 2.66 1.51
CA ASP A 167 11.34 2.27 0.94
C ASP A 167 12.16 1.40 1.90
N LEU A 168 12.25 1.81 3.17
CA LEU A 168 12.93 1.04 4.23
C LEU A 168 12.26 -0.32 4.44
N THR A 169 10.92 -0.37 4.41
CA THR A 169 10.16 -1.62 4.52
C THR A 169 10.49 -2.58 3.37
N ARG A 170 10.57 -2.08 2.13
CA ARG A 170 10.95 -2.88 0.94
C ARG A 170 12.40 -3.39 1.03
N LYS A 171 13.30 -2.61 1.60
CA LYS A 171 14.70 -2.99 1.87
C LYS A 171 14.87 -3.90 3.08
N ASN A 172 13.77 -4.28 3.74
CA ASN A 172 13.77 -5.09 4.95
C ASN A 172 14.57 -4.46 6.12
N GLN A 173 14.70 -3.13 6.13
CA GLN A 173 15.33 -2.38 7.22
C GLN A 173 14.30 -2.09 8.31
N LEU A 174 13.87 -3.14 9.02
CA LEU A 174 12.72 -3.12 9.92
C LEU A 174 12.82 -2.05 11.02
N GLY A 175 13.99 -1.89 11.65
CA GLY A 175 14.19 -0.91 12.72
C GLY A 175 13.99 0.54 12.25
N ASP A 176 14.61 0.89 11.12
CA ASP A 176 14.48 2.24 10.55
C ASP A 176 13.07 2.49 10.01
N ALA A 177 12.46 1.46 9.39
CA ALA A 177 11.09 1.53 8.88
C ALA A 177 10.09 1.82 10.02
N LEU A 178 10.22 1.14 11.15
CA LEU A 178 9.37 1.37 12.33
C LEU A 178 9.43 2.83 12.81
N VAL A 179 10.64 3.40 12.89
CA VAL A 179 10.81 4.81 13.29
C VAL A 179 10.10 5.75 12.33
N GLN A 180 10.19 5.51 11.02
CA GLN A 180 9.51 6.37 10.04
C GLN A 180 8.00 6.15 10.03
N TRP A 181 7.51 4.92 10.23
CA TRP A 181 6.08 4.65 10.36
C TRP A 181 5.46 5.32 11.58
N GLN A 182 6.16 5.29 12.72
CA GLN A 182 5.74 6.00 13.93
C GLN A 182 5.66 7.52 13.67
N LYS A 183 6.65 8.08 12.98
CA LYS A 183 6.64 9.49 12.60
C LYS A 183 5.51 9.83 11.60
N ALA A 184 5.20 8.91 10.69
CA ALA A 184 4.10 9.11 9.72
C ALA A 184 2.75 9.24 10.43
N VAL A 185 2.46 8.36 11.40
CA VAL A 185 1.21 8.43 12.18
C VAL A 185 1.18 9.65 13.13
N GLU A 186 2.33 10.11 13.62
CA GLU A 186 2.39 11.38 14.38
C GLU A 186 2.09 12.61 13.52
N LEU A 187 2.55 12.61 12.27
CA LEU A 187 2.32 13.71 11.32
C LEU A 187 0.90 13.73 10.78
N ASN A 188 0.28 12.56 10.59
CA ASN A 188 -1.12 12.44 10.18
C ASN A 188 -1.81 11.26 10.88
N PRO A 189 -2.40 11.49 12.06
CA PRO A 189 -3.06 10.44 12.86
C PRO A 189 -4.32 9.84 12.23
N GLU A 190 -4.88 10.47 11.19
CA GLU A 190 -6.10 10.02 10.53
C GLU A 190 -5.81 9.22 9.24
N GLU A 191 -4.53 8.98 8.91
CA GLU A 191 -4.16 8.21 7.73
C GLU A 191 -4.14 6.70 8.02
N ALA A 192 -5.25 6.03 7.68
CA ALA A 192 -5.42 4.59 7.87
C ALA A 192 -4.26 3.77 7.28
N LYS A 193 -3.71 4.15 6.12
CA LYS A 193 -2.60 3.41 5.50
C LYS A 193 -1.32 3.49 6.31
N ALA A 194 -1.06 4.61 7.01
CA ALA A 194 0.12 4.74 7.85
C ALA A 194 0.00 3.81 9.08
N HIS A 195 -1.18 3.77 9.71
CA HIS A 195 -1.49 2.84 10.80
C HIS A 195 -1.37 1.37 10.37
N PHE A 196 -1.91 1.01 9.20
CA PHE A 196 -1.83 -0.35 8.67
C PHE A 196 -0.39 -0.82 8.45
N ASN A 197 0.45 0.03 7.84
CA ASN A 197 1.85 -0.32 7.60
C ASN A 197 2.69 -0.32 8.87
N LEU A 198 2.39 0.55 9.84
CA LEU A 198 2.99 0.49 11.18
C LEU A 198 2.66 -0.84 11.86
N ALA A 199 1.40 -1.27 11.82
CA ALA A 199 0.97 -2.55 12.38
C ALA A 199 1.71 -3.75 11.76
N LEU A 200 1.83 -3.78 10.43
CA LEU A 200 2.62 -4.80 9.72
C LEU A 200 4.10 -4.80 10.14
N ALA A 201 4.71 -3.64 10.30
CA ALA A 201 6.10 -3.52 10.73
C ALA A 201 6.29 -3.98 12.18
N LEU A 202 5.36 -3.64 13.08
CA LEU A 202 5.35 -4.07 14.48
C LEU A 202 5.21 -5.58 14.59
N GLU A 203 4.32 -6.18 13.78
CA GLU A 203 4.13 -7.63 13.73
C GLU A 203 5.43 -8.34 13.29
N ARG A 204 6.10 -7.84 12.25
CA ARG A 204 7.40 -8.38 11.79
C ARG A 204 8.50 -8.24 12.84
N ALA A 205 8.43 -7.23 13.70
CA ALA A 205 9.33 -7.03 14.83
C ALA A 205 8.93 -7.84 16.07
N GLY A 206 7.86 -8.64 16.02
CA GLY A 206 7.36 -9.43 17.14
C GLY A 206 6.61 -8.62 18.20
N GLN A 207 6.31 -7.35 17.94
CA GLN A 207 5.59 -6.45 18.86
C GLN A 207 4.06 -6.59 18.66
N ILE A 208 3.54 -7.78 18.94
CA ILE A 208 2.17 -8.19 18.58
C ILE A 208 1.10 -7.31 19.24
N GLU A 209 1.24 -6.92 20.51
CA GLU A 209 0.28 -6.07 21.20
C GLU A 209 0.16 -4.68 20.58
N GLN A 210 1.29 -4.10 20.17
CA GLN A 210 1.29 -2.81 19.49
C GLN A 210 0.68 -2.93 18.09
N ALA A 211 1.00 -4.01 17.36
CA ALA A 211 0.40 -4.28 16.07
C ALA A 211 -1.14 -4.40 16.15
N VAL A 212 -1.66 -5.09 17.18
CA VAL A 212 -3.11 -5.19 17.43
C VAL A 212 -3.75 -3.80 17.59
N ALA A 213 -3.15 -2.92 18.38
CA ALA A 213 -3.67 -1.57 18.59
C ALA A 213 -3.71 -0.76 17.28
N GLU A 214 -2.67 -0.87 16.45
CA GLU A 214 -2.57 -0.15 15.19
C GLU A 214 -3.51 -0.73 14.10
N TYR A 215 -3.75 -2.05 14.08
CA TYR A 215 -4.79 -2.63 13.24
C TYR A 215 -6.19 -2.17 13.67
N GLN A 216 -6.48 -2.09 14.97
CA GLN A 216 -7.75 -1.57 15.46
C GLN A 216 -7.97 -0.11 15.06
N LYS A 217 -6.94 0.74 15.13
CA LYS A 217 -7.01 2.12 14.60
C LYS A 217 -7.27 2.13 13.10
N THR A 218 -6.58 1.27 12.34
CA THR A 218 -6.80 1.13 10.89
C THR A 218 -8.27 0.84 10.59
N ILE A 219 -8.88 -0.13 11.30
CA ILE A 219 -10.30 -0.49 11.12
C ILE A 219 -11.22 0.68 11.50
N GLY A 220 -10.88 1.45 12.54
CA GLY A 220 -11.64 2.63 12.94
C GLY A 220 -11.63 3.75 11.88
N LEU A 221 -10.51 3.92 11.18
CA LEU A 221 -10.33 4.93 10.14
C LEU A 221 -10.80 4.47 8.75
N ASP A 222 -10.64 3.18 8.44
CA ASP A 222 -10.99 2.54 7.18
C ASP A 222 -11.71 1.19 7.45
N PRO A 223 -13.03 1.22 7.67
CA PRO A 223 -13.83 0.02 7.96
C PRO A 223 -13.93 -0.97 6.80
N GLU A 224 -13.52 -0.58 5.58
CA GLU A 224 -13.55 -1.44 4.39
C GLU A 224 -12.19 -2.13 4.15
N ASN A 225 -11.25 -2.00 5.08
CA ASN A 225 -9.92 -2.60 4.97
C ASN A 225 -9.91 -4.08 5.38
N SER A 226 -10.31 -4.98 4.47
CA SER A 226 -10.30 -6.44 4.73
C SER A 226 -8.92 -6.97 5.20
N GLY A 227 -7.83 -6.38 4.70
CA GLY A 227 -6.47 -6.72 5.12
C GLY A 227 -6.23 -6.46 6.61
N ALA A 228 -6.73 -5.35 7.16
CA ALA A 228 -6.62 -5.00 8.57
C ALA A 228 -7.40 -5.98 9.46
N PHE A 229 -8.63 -6.34 9.07
CA PHE A 229 -9.43 -7.37 9.76
C PHE A 229 -8.70 -8.71 9.79
N THR A 230 -8.21 -9.16 8.63
CA THR A 230 -7.52 -10.45 8.49
C THR A 230 -6.23 -10.50 9.30
N ASN A 231 -5.41 -9.46 9.27
CA ASN A 231 -4.14 -9.45 10.01
C ASN A 231 -4.35 -9.28 11.52
N LEU A 232 -5.34 -8.49 11.94
CA LEU A 232 -5.74 -8.43 13.35
C LEU A 232 -6.17 -9.81 13.86
N ALA A 233 -6.98 -10.53 13.09
CA ALA A 233 -7.40 -11.87 13.42
C ALA A 233 -6.21 -12.83 13.57
N VAL A 234 -5.23 -12.81 12.65
CA VAL A 234 -3.99 -13.59 12.77
C VAL A 234 -3.22 -13.24 14.05
N ALA A 235 -3.08 -11.94 14.36
CA ALA A 235 -2.40 -11.49 15.57
C ALA A 235 -3.12 -11.97 16.85
N LEU A 236 -4.45 -11.96 16.87
CA LEU A 236 -5.26 -12.47 17.98
C LEU A 236 -5.17 -14.00 18.11
N ALA A 237 -5.18 -14.73 16.99
CA ALA A 237 -5.02 -16.19 16.97
C ALA A 237 -3.68 -16.61 17.59
N ARG A 238 -2.58 -15.94 17.22
CA ARG A 238 -1.24 -16.15 17.82
C ARG A 238 -1.19 -15.89 19.34
N ARG A 239 -2.15 -15.14 19.87
CA ARG A 239 -2.31 -14.86 21.30
C ARG A 239 -3.26 -15.81 22.02
N GLY A 240 -3.74 -16.85 21.33
CA GLY A 240 -4.71 -17.81 21.86
C GLY A 240 -6.14 -17.27 21.93
N ARG A 241 -6.41 -16.07 21.42
CA ARG A 241 -7.75 -15.45 21.39
C ARG A 241 -8.52 -15.88 20.13
N MET A 242 -8.62 -17.19 19.95
CA MET A 242 -9.07 -17.78 18.69
C MET A 242 -10.56 -17.51 18.39
N ASP A 243 -11.43 -17.44 19.39
CA ASP A 243 -12.86 -17.11 19.17
C ASP A 243 -13.03 -15.69 18.62
N GLU A 244 -12.26 -14.74 19.14
CA GLU A 244 -12.27 -13.36 18.65
C GLU A 244 -11.63 -13.26 17.26
N ALA A 245 -10.54 -14.00 17.03
CA ALA A 245 -9.91 -14.07 15.71
C ALA A 245 -10.91 -14.51 14.63
N ILE A 246 -11.72 -15.54 14.89
CA ILE A 246 -12.75 -16.01 13.96
C ILE A 246 -13.74 -14.90 13.61
N GLN A 247 -14.20 -14.10 14.59
CA GLN A 247 -15.11 -12.99 14.31
C GLN A 247 -14.49 -11.96 13.36
N TYR A 248 -13.21 -11.60 13.55
CA TYR A 248 -12.52 -10.67 12.67
C TYR A 248 -12.23 -11.28 11.29
N PHE A 249 -11.91 -12.57 11.19
CA PHE A 249 -11.80 -13.27 9.91
C PHE A 249 -13.12 -13.27 9.14
N GLU A 250 -14.25 -13.54 9.82
CA GLU A 250 -15.59 -13.50 9.22
C GLU A 250 -15.92 -12.10 8.68
N GLN A 251 -15.53 -11.02 9.37
CA GLN A 251 -15.67 -9.65 8.84
C GLN A 251 -14.78 -9.42 7.61
N GLY A 252 -13.52 -9.86 7.62
CA GLY A 252 -12.64 -9.75 6.45
C GLY A 252 -13.20 -10.46 5.22
N VAL A 253 -13.74 -11.67 5.39
CA VAL A 253 -14.42 -12.41 4.32
C VAL A 253 -15.71 -11.70 3.87
N ARG A 254 -16.45 -11.06 4.77
CA ARG A 254 -17.66 -10.30 4.41
C ARG A 254 -17.33 -9.07 3.56
N ILE A 255 -16.26 -8.36 3.89
CA ILE A 255 -15.81 -7.17 3.16
C ILE A 255 -15.23 -7.56 1.80
N GLU A 256 -14.41 -8.61 1.75
CA GLU A 256 -13.79 -9.10 0.52
C GLU A 256 -14.13 -10.60 0.27
N PRO A 257 -15.35 -10.89 -0.22
CA PRO A 257 -15.84 -12.26 -0.36
C PRO A 257 -15.12 -13.08 -1.43
N GLN A 258 -14.35 -12.41 -2.30
CA GLN A 258 -13.53 -13.01 -3.36
C GLN A 258 -12.05 -13.17 -2.97
N SER A 259 -11.72 -13.03 -1.68
CA SER A 259 -10.36 -13.26 -1.18
C SER A 259 -10.17 -14.72 -0.76
N ALA A 260 -9.52 -15.53 -1.60
CA ALA A 260 -9.13 -16.89 -1.26
C ALA A 260 -8.27 -16.94 0.01
N LYS A 261 -7.38 -15.96 0.18
CA LYS A 261 -6.54 -15.80 1.37
C LYS A 261 -7.35 -15.59 2.65
N ALA A 262 -8.31 -14.67 2.64
CA ALA A 262 -9.14 -14.42 3.82
C ALA A 262 -9.94 -15.67 4.21
N ARG A 263 -10.49 -16.39 3.21
CA ARG A 263 -11.22 -17.64 3.43
C ARG A 263 -10.33 -18.77 3.95
N GLY A 264 -9.12 -18.93 3.41
CA GLY A 264 -8.16 -19.92 3.90
C GLY A 264 -7.76 -19.68 5.36
N ASN A 265 -7.52 -18.43 5.75
CA ASN A 265 -7.22 -18.08 7.14
C ASN A 265 -8.41 -18.38 8.07
N LEU A 266 -9.64 -18.05 7.64
CA LEU A 266 -10.85 -18.40 8.38
C LEU A 266 -11.00 -19.93 8.52
N ALA A 267 -10.76 -20.67 7.44
CA ALA A 267 -10.82 -22.13 7.44
C ALA A 267 -9.83 -22.75 8.44
N ALA A 268 -8.59 -22.27 8.46
CA ALA A 268 -7.57 -22.72 9.40
C ALA A 268 -7.99 -22.47 10.86
N ALA A 269 -8.50 -21.28 11.16
CA ALA A 269 -8.99 -20.93 12.50
C ALA A 269 -10.19 -21.79 12.94
N LEU A 270 -11.16 -22.02 12.04
CA LEU A 270 -12.32 -22.88 12.29
C LEU A 270 -11.89 -24.34 12.54
N MET A 271 -10.94 -24.85 11.74
CA MET A 271 -10.37 -26.19 11.92
C MET A 271 -9.72 -26.34 13.31
N GLU A 272 -8.95 -25.35 13.74
CA GLU A 272 -8.29 -25.37 15.06
C GLU A 272 -9.30 -25.37 16.21
N LYS A 273 -10.44 -24.68 16.05
CA LYS A 273 -11.56 -24.73 17.00
C LYS A 273 -12.43 -25.98 16.92
N GLY A 274 -12.17 -26.88 15.97
CA GLY A 274 -12.98 -28.08 15.76
C GLY A 274 -14.31 -27.84 15.04
N ARG A 275 -14.53 -26.67 14.45
CA ARG A 275 -15.68 -26.36 13.58
C ARG A 275 -15.41 -26.90 12.17
N ILE A 276 -15.32 -28.23 12.06
CA ILE A 276 -14.76 -28.91 10.88
C ILE A 276 -15.58 -28.70 9.61
N ASP A 277 -16.90 -28.81 9.67
CA ASP A 277 -17.75 -28.67 8.48
C ASP A 277 -17.65 -27.27 7.87
N GLU A 278 -17.64 -26.24 8.72
CA GLU A 278 -17.49 -24.84 8.31
C GLU A 278 -16.09 -24.57 7.73
N ALA A 279 -15.04 -25.19 8.31
CA ALA A 279 -13.69 -25.10 7.76
C ALA A 279 -13.59 -25.70 6.35
N ILE A 280 -14.26 -26.85 6.10
CA ILE A 280 -14.31 -27.47 4.77
C ILE A 280 -15.02 -26.55 3.77
N GLU A 281 -16.14 -25.94 4.14
CA GLU A 281 -16.87 -25.00 3.29
C GLU A 281 -15.99 -23.81 2.89
N GLN A 282 -15.28 -23.22 3.84
CA GLN A 282 -14.36 -22.12 3.56
C GLN A 282 -13.16 -22.54 2.69
N CYS A 283 -12.60 -23.74 2.90
CA CYS A 283 -11.55 -24.28 2.02
C CYS A 283 -12.06 -24.47 0.59
N ARG A 284 -13.24 -25.07 0.41
CA ARG A 284 -13.83 -25.29 -0.92
C ARG A 284 -14.07 -23.98 -1.64
N THR A 285 -14.65 -23.01 -0.96
CA THR A 285 -14.90 -21.69 -1.55
C THR A 285 -13.59 -20.97 -1.89
N ALA A 286 -12.55 -21.09 -1.04
CA ALA A 286 -11.23 -20.55 -1.35
C ALA A 286 -10.64 -21.18 -2.63
N LEU A 287 -10.81 -22.49 -2.81
CA LEU A 287 -10.33 -23.24 -3.98
C LEU A 287 -11.20 -23.04 -5.24
N GLU A 288 -12.46 -22.63 -5.09
CA GLU A 288 -13.28 -22.17 -6.22
C GLU A 288 -12.80 -20.82 -6.75
N ILE A 289 -12.34 -19.94 -5.86
CA ILE A 289 -11.79 -18.62 -6.20
C ILE A 289 -10.37 -18.75 -6.79
N ASP A 290 -9.50 -19.51 -6.11
CA ASP A 290 -8.12 -19.77 -6.51
C ASP A 290 -7.82 -21.28 -6.38
N PRO A 291 -7.94 -22.04 -7.49
CA PRO A 291 -7.74 -23.49 -7.49
C PRO A 291 -6.34 -23.97 -7.09
N ASP A 292 -5.34 -23.09 -7.11
CA ASP A 292 -3.95 -23.43 -6.75
C ASP A 292 -3.56 -22.92 -5.35
N TYR A 293 -4.52 -22.37 -4.59
CA TYR A 293 -4.25 -21.78 -3.28
C TYR A 293 -3.77 -22.82 -2.26
N SER A 294 -2.46 -22.79 -2.00
CA SER A 294 -1.76 -23.85 -1.28
C SER A 294 -2.18 -24.01 0.18
N ASP A 295 -2.46 -22.90 0.89
CA ASP A 295 -2.91 -22.94 2.28
C ASP A 295 -4.26 -23.65 2.42
N ALA A 296 -5.22 -23.38 1.53
CA ALA A 296 -6.52 -24.07 1.57
C ALA A 296 -6.39 -25.56 1.23
N HIS A 297 -5.53 -25.91 0.27
CA HIS A 297 -5.19 -27.31 0.02
C HIS A 297 -4.55 -28.00 1.23
N ASN A 298 -3.62 -27.33 1.93
CA ASN A 298 -3.01 -27.87 3.13
C ASN A 298 -4.04 -28.07 4.25
N THR A 299 -4.87 -27.06 4.55
CA THR A 299 -5.92 -27.16 5.57
C THR A 299 -6.92 -28.28 5.25
N LEU A 300 -7.42 -28.34 4.02
CA LEU A 300 -8.35 -29.40 3.60
C LEU A 300 -7.70 -30.79 3.68
N GLY A 301 -6.44 -30.91 3.27
CA GLY A 301 -5.67 -32.14 3.39
C GLY A 301 -5.52 -32.62 4.85
N ILE A 302 -5.25 -31.70 5.79
CA ILE A 302 -5.20 -32.03 7.23
C ILE A 302 -6.55 -32.53 7.72
N ILE A 303 -7.66 -31.87 7.34
CA ILE A 303 -9.01 -32.26 7.74
C ILE A 303 -9.33 -33.67 7.24
N LEU A 304 -9.13 -33.93 5.95
CA LEU A 304 -9.37 -35.24 5.33
C LEU A 304 -8.50 -36.34 5.94
N ASN A 305 -7.25 -36.02 6.27
CA ASN A 305 -6.35 -36.95 6.96
C ASN A 305 -6.90 -37.35 8.33
N ARG A 306 -7.42 -36.38 9.11
CA ARG A 306 -8.06 -36.65 10.42
C ARG A 306 -9.35 -37.45 10.29
N GLN A 307 -10.06 -37.33 9.18
CA GLN A 307 -11.26 -38.11 8.85
C GLN A 307 -10.93 -39.51 8.30
N GLY A 308 -9.65 -39.85 8.10
CA GLY A 308 -9.22 -41.13 7.56
C GLY A 308 -9.33 -41.25 6.03
N GLN A 309 -9.69 -40.17 5.33
CA GLN A 309 -9.72 -40.10 3.86
C GLN A 309 -8.31 -39.85 3.31
N LEU A 310 -7.40 -40.80 3.56
CA LEU A 310 -5.97 -40.63 3.32
C LEU A 310 -5.61 -40.38 1.84
N ASP A 311 -6.34 -41.00 0.91
CA ASP A 311 -6.10 -40.82 -0.53
C ASP A 311 -6.37 -39.39 -1.01
N GLU A 312 -7.52 -38.83 -0.63
CA GLU A 312 -7.88 -37.46 -0.97
C GLU A 312 -6.99 -36.45 -0.22
N ALA A 313 -6.64 -36.76 1.03
CA ALA A 313 -5.72 -35.94 1.83
C ALA A 313 -4.36 -35.80 1.14
N ILE A 314 -3.77 -36.92 0.68
CA ILE A 314 -2.48 -36.92 -0.01
C ILE A 314 -2.56 -36.06 -1.29
N LEU A 315 -3.63 -36.19 -2.09
CA LEU A 315 -3.79 -35.39 -3.31
C LEU A 315 -3.79 -33.88 -3.02
N HIS A 316 -4.51 -33.44 -1.99
CA HIS A 316 -4.54 -32.03 -1.60
C HIS A 316 -3.19 -31.56 -1.05
N LEU A 317 -2.53 -32.38 -0.22
CA LEU A 317 -1.23 -32.04 0.35
C LEU A 317 -0.11 -32.01 -0.71
N GLU A 318 -0.18 -32.85 -1.74
CA GLU A 318 0.71 -32.79 -2.91
C GLU A 318 0.57 -31.45 -3.63
N LYS A 319 -0.66 -30.95 -3.83
CA LYS A 319 -0.89 -29.62 -4.41
C LYS A 319 -0.35 -28.49 -3.53
N ALA A 320 -0.52 -28.58 -2.21
CA ALA A 320 0.06 -27.59 -1.29
C ALA A 320 1.60 -27.55 -1.39
N VAL A 321 2.25 -28.72 -1.39
CA VAL A 321 3.71 -28.83 -1.56
C VAL A 321 4.17 -28.36 -2.95
N ALA A 322 3.37 -28.54 -3.99
CA ALA A 322 3.71 -28.04 -5.32
C ALA A 322 3.75 -26.50 -5.38
N GLY A 323 2.87 -25.82 -4.63
CA GLY A 323 2.83 -24.36 -4.57
C GLY A 323 3.95 -23.73 -3.74
N ASP A 324 4.33 -24.35 -2.63
CA ASP A 324 5.56 -23.99 -1.89
C ASP A 324 6.35 -25.25 -1.47
N PRO A 325 7.30 -25.68 -2.31
CA PRO A 325 8.13 -26.84 -2.01
C PRO A 325 9.09 -26.62 -0.85
N ALA A 326 9.29 -25.41 -0.33
CA ALA A 326 10.18 -25.16 0.81
C ALA A 326 9.43 -25.13 2.15
N SER A 327 8.09 -25.09 2.13
CA SER A 327 7.25 -25.03 3.32
C SER A 327 7.44 -26.26 4.21
N PHE A 328 7.88 -26.00 5.45
CA PHE A 328 7.99 -27.01 6.51
C PHE A 328 6.64 -27.70 6.74
N GLU A 329 5.58 -26.90 6.95
CA GLU A 329 4.25 -27.39 7.31
C GLU A 329 3.68 -28.30 6.21
N TYR A 330 3.76 -27.89 4.95
CA TYR A 330 3.18 -28.66 3.85
C TYR A 330 3.86 -30.02 3.69
N ARG A 331 5.20 -30.04 3.80
CA ARG A 331 5.97 -31.28 3.73
C ARG A 331 5.73 -32.19 4.92
N TYR A 332 5.66 -31.61 6.13
CA TYR A 332 5.38 -32.37 7.34
C TYR A 332 4.00 -33.04 7.27
N ASN A 333 2.99 -32.32 6.80
CA ASN A 333 1.62 -32.83 6.67
C ASN A 333 1.52 -33.92 5.59
N LEU A 334 2.12 -33.71 4.40
CA LEU A 334 2.17 -34.72 3.36
C LEU A 334 2.88 -36.00 3.81
N GLY A 335 4.05 -35.86 4.44
CA GLY A 335 4.80 -36.99 5.01
C GLY A 335 3.98 -37.75 6.05
N SER A 336 3.24 -37.03 6.90
CA SER A 336 2.36 -37.63 7.91
C SER A 336 1.20 -38.42 7.29
N SER A 337 0.57 -37.92 6.23
CA SER A 337 -0.49 -38.64 5.51
C SER A 337 0.03 -39.87 4.78
N LEU A 338 1.20 -39.78 4.14
CA LEU A 338 1.87 -40.93 3.52
C LEU A 338 2.22 -42.00 4.56
N ALA A 339 2.75 -41.59 5.71
CA ALA A 339 3.05 -42.48 6.83
C ALA A 339 1.79 -43.16 7.39
N ALA A 340 0.69 -42.43 7.55
CA ALA A 340 -0.59 -42.97 7.97
C ALA A 340 -1.12 -44.04 6.99
N LYS A 341 -0.81 -43.90 5.69
CA LYS A 341 -1.11 -44.88 4.65
C LYS A 341 -0.05 -45.99 4.52
N SER A 342 0.89 -46.09 5.46
CA SER A 342 2.02 -47.02 5.43
C SER A 342 2.94 -46.90 4.20
N ARG A 343 2.89 -45.77 3.48
CA ARG A 343 3.79 -45.42 2.36
C ARG A 343 5.09 -44.83 2.91
N PHE A 344 5.76 -45.57 3.80
CA PHE A 344 6.89 -45.05 4.59
C PHE A 344 8.07 -44.59 3.72
N GLN A 345 8.38 -45.34 2.66
CA GLN A 345 9.48 -44.99 1.74
C GLN A 345 9.24 -43.63 1.05
N GLU A 346 7.98 -43.32 0.74
CA GLU A 346 7.59 -42.06 0.11
C GLU A 346 7.50 -40.92 1.13
N ALA A 347 7.18 -41.22 2.40
CA ALA A 347 7.14 -40.23 3.48
C ALA A 347 8.52 -39.67 3.86
N ILE A 348 9.57 -40.50 3.79
CA ILE A 348 10.96 -40.14 4.16
C ILE A 348 11.44 -38.83 3.51
N PRO A 349 11.43 -38.66 2.18
CA PRO A 349 11.94 -37.44 1.54
C PRO A 349 11.16 -36.19 1.94
N HIS A 350 9.87 -36.31 2.28
CA HIS A 350 9.09 -35.17 2.78
C HIS A 350 9.53 -34.78 4.20
N PHE A 351 9.74 -35.75 5.10
CA PHE A 351 10.26 -35.46 6.44
C PHE A 351 11.70 -34.96 6.44
N GLU A 352 12.59 -35.50 5.58
CA GLU A 352 13.96 -35.00 5.44
C GLU A 352 13.98 -33.52 5.04
N GLN A 353 13.12 -33.15 4.10
CA GLN A 353 13.01 -31.77 3.63
C GLN A 353 12.35 -30.86 4.66
N ALA A 354 11.36 -31.34 5.44
CA ALA A 354 10.85 -30.60 6.59
C ALA A 354 11.94 -30.37 7.66
N VAL A 355 12.73 -31.40 7.98
CA VAL A 355 13.88 -31.26 8.89
C VAL A 355 14.88 -30.23 8.35
N SER A 356 15.16 -30.23 7.05
CA SER A 356 16.03 -29.24 6.42
C SER A 356 15.48 -27.81 6.52
N ALA A 357 14.19 -27.62 6.20
CA ALA A 357 13.52 -26.32 6.24
C ALA A 357 13.50 -25.70 7.65
N SER A 358 13.40 -26.53 8.70
CA SER A 358 13.47 -26.08 10.10
C SER A 358 14.91 -25.89 10.63
N GLY A 359 15.93 -26.06 9.79
CA GLY A 359 17.34 -26.04 10.22
C GLY A 359 17.69 -27.16 11.19
N GLY A 360 16.89 -28.24 11.20
CA GLY A 360 17.05 -29.38 12.10
C GLY A 360 16.76 -29.08 13.56
N ARG A 361 15.97 -28.03 13.85
CA ARG A 361 15.68 -27.58 15.22
C ARG A 361 14.33 -28.05 15.76
N GLU A 362 13.48 -28.65 14.93
CA GLU A 362 12.16 -29.14 15.35
C GLU A 362 12.17 -30.63 15.71
N PRO A 363 12.05 -30.99 17.01
CA PRO A 363 12.22 -32.37 17.45
C PRO A 363 11.10 -33.29 16.97
N ALA A 364 9.88 -32.77 16.74
CA ALA A 364 8.76 -33.55 16.22
C ALA A 364 9.03 -34.09 14.79
N SER A 365 9.60 -33.25 13.91
CA SER A 365 9.94 -33.65 12.55
C SER A 365 11.04 -34.71 12.50
N LEU A 366 12.06 -34.56 13.36
CA LEU A 366 13.13 -35.56 13.54
C LEU A 366 12.58 -36.88 14.10
N ALA A 367 11.66 -36.81 15.06
CA ALA A 367 11.03 -37.99 15.65
C ALA A 367 10.19 -38.77 14.63
N MET A 368 9.48 -38.08 13.73
CA MET A 368 8.75 -38.72 12.63
C MET A 368 9.70 -39.32 11.59
N LEU A 369 10.76 -38.61 11.21
CA LEU A 369 11.77 -39.15 10.30
C LEU A 369 12.44 -40.41 10.86
N ALA A 370 12.81 -40.40 12.14
CA ALA A 370 13.37 -41.57 12.82
C ALA A 370 12.40 -42.75 12.80
N ALA A 371 11.11 -42.51 13.04
CA ALA A 371 10.09 -43.54 12.95
C ALA A 371 9.98 -44.12 11.53
N MET A 372 10.08 -43.29 10.49
CA MET A 372 10.07 -43.77 9.09
C MET A 372 11.29 -44.62 8.75
N PHE A 373 12.48 -44.24 9.23
CA PHE A 373 13.68 -45.08 9.11
C PHE A 373 13.51 -46.44 9.81
N ALA A 374 12.92 -46.45 11.01
CA ALA A 374 12.69 -47.71 11.72
C ALA A 374 11.69 -48.63 10.99
N GLN A 375 10.63 -48.07 10.39
CA GLN A 375 9.64 -48.82 9.61
C GLN A 375 10.22 -49.38 8.30
N THR A 376 11.26 -48.76 7.76
CA THR A 376 11.96 -49.19 6.53
C THR A 376 13.21 -50.03 6.81
N GLY A 377 13.43 -50.44 8.07
CA GLY A 377 14.56 -51.28 8.46
C GLY A 377 15.90 -50.55 8.62
N ARG A 378 15.93 -49.22 8.44
CA ARG A 378 17.12 -48.37 8.59
C ARG A 378 17.35 -48.01 10.08
N LEU A 379 17.47 -49.02 10.93
CA LEU A 379 17.46 -48.86 12.39
C LEU A 379 18.60 -48.00 12.93
N ALA A 380 19.81 -48.09 12.36
CA ALA A 380 20.94 -47.25 12.76
C ALA A 380 20.66 -45.76 12.53
N GLU A 381 20.05 -45.42 11.40
CA GLU A 381 19.66 -44.05 11.05
C GLU A 381 18.49 -43.56 11.91
N ALA A 382 17.55 -44.45 12.23
CA ALA A 382 16.45 -44.17 13.16
C ALA A 382 16.98 -43.78 14.55
N ALA A 383 17.90 -44.58 15.11
CA ALA A 383 18.50 -44.30 16.42
C ALA A 383 19.28 -42.98 16.41
N ALA A 384 20.12 -42.74 15.40
CA ALA A 384 20.89 -41.50 15.27
C ALA A 384 19.97 -40.27 15.15
N THR A 385 18.92 -40.35 14.35
CA THR A 385 17.95 -39.25 14.15
C THR A 385 17.12 -39.00 15.41
N ALA A 386 16.69 -40.05 16.11
CA ALA A 386 15.96 -39.94 17.37
C ALA A 386 16.82 -39.33 18.50
N ARG A 387 18.13 -39.64 18.56
CA ARG A 387 19.05 -39.00 19.52
C ARG A 387 19.18 -37.50 19.29
N ARG A 388 19.25 -37.06 18.02
CA ARG A 388 19.22 -35.61 17.69
C ARG A 388 17.92 -34.95 18.17
N ALA A 389 16.78 -35.61 17.97
CA ALA A 389 15.50 -35.12 18.49
C ALA A 389 15.51 -35.03 20.03
N LEU A 390 16.11 -36.01 20.70
CA LEU A 390 16.20 -36.10 22.16
C LEU A 390 17.04 -34.96 22.74
N GLU A 391 18.19 -34.65 22.14
CA GLU A 391 19.05 -33.53 22.55
C GLU A 391 18.29 -32.21 22.55
N ILE A 392 17.51 -31.96 21.49
CA ILE A 392 16.68 -30.75 21.37
C ILE A 392 15.54 -30.76 22.40
N ALA A 393 14.88 -31.90 22.61
CA ALA A 393 13.81 -32.03 23.59
C ALA A 393 14.31 -31.76 25.03
N ILE A 394 15.51 -32.23 25.37
CA ILE A 394 16.18 -31.94 26.66
C ILE A 394 16.45 -30.44 26.79
N GLN A 395 16.99 -29.80 25.75
CA GLN A 395 17.25 -28.35 25.75
C GLN A 395 15.96 -27.53 25.94
N ARG A 396 14.84 -27.99 25.37
CA ARG A 396 13.51 -27.39 25.50
C ARG A 396 12.78 -27.76 26.80
N SER A 397 13.38 -28.59 27.66
CA SER A 397 12.77 -29.11 28.89
C SER A 397 11.44 -29.85 28.69
N ASP A 398 11.24 -30.47 27.52
CA ASP A 398 10.03 -31.23 27.19
C ASP A 398 10.14 -32.68 27.70
N GLN A 399 9.77 -32.89 28.96
CA GLN A 399 9.94 -34.17 29.67
C GLN A 399 9.12 -35.31 29.06
N ASP A 400 7.93 -35.02 28.51
CA ASP A 400 7.09 -36.04 27.88
C ASP A 400 7.73 -36.54 26.57
N LEU A 401 8.23 -35.62 25.75
CA LEU A 401 8.92 -35.98 24.51
C LEU A 401 10.24 -36.71 24.79
N VAL A 402 10.98 -36.30 25.82
CA VAL A 402 12.21 -36.98 26.27
C VAL A 402 11.93 -38.44 26.60
N ALA A 403 10.91 -38.73 27.42
CA ALA A 403 10.57 -40.09 27.81
C ALA A 403 10.19 -40.96 26.59
N LYS A 404 9.37 -40.41 25.67
CA LYS A 404 8.96 -41.09 24.43
C LYS A 404 10.15 -41.40 23.53
N LEU A 405 11.09 -40.46 23.37
CA LEU A 405 12.27 -40.63 22.52
C LEU A 405 13.25 -41.63 23.10
N GLN A 406 13.50 -41.60 24.42
CA GLN A 406 14.35 -42.59 25.09
C GLN A 406 13.82 -44.01 24.89
N ALA A 407 12.52 -44.22 25.06
CA ALA A 407 11.89 -45.52 24.83
C ALA A 407 12.05 -46.01 23.38
N ARG A 408 11.86 -45.11 22.39
CA ARG A 408 12.06 -45.44 20.97
C ARG A 408 13.52 -45.76 20.64
N ILE A 409 14.46 -45.00 21.17
CA ILE A 409 15.90 -45.23 20.95
C ILE A 409 16.29 -46.61 21.49
N ALA A 410 15.83 -46.97 22.70
CA ALA A 410 16.08 -48.29 23.28
C ALA A 410 15.49 -49.42 22.43
N ASP A 411 14.27 -49.27 21.90
CA ASP A 411 13.67 -50.24 20.94
C ASP A 411 14.53 -50.39 19.68
N TYR A 412 14.95 -49.27 19.08
CA TYR A 412 15.75 -49.30 17.86
C TYR A 412 17.10 -49.98 18.10
N GLU A 413 17.77 -49.67 19.21
CA GLU A 413 19.06 -50.27 19.58
C GLU A 413 18.95 -51.76 19.91
N ALA A 414 17.90 -52.18 20.61
CA ALA A 414 17.63 -53.59 20.88
C ALA A 414 17.44 -54.41 19.59
N ARG A 415 16.85 -53.80 18.55
CA ARG A 415 16.64 -54.42 17.23
C ARG A 415 17.88 -54.36 16.32
N ILE A 416 18.90 -53.58 16.68
CA ILE A 416 20.21 -53.55 15.99
C ILE A 416 21.13 -54.64 16.56
N ALA A 417 20.99 -54.96 17.85
CA ALA A 417 21.79 -56.00 18.49
C ALA A 417 21.47 -57.38 17.89
N PRO A 418 22.50 -58.20 17.58
CA PRO A 418 22.37 -59.43 16.80
C PRO A 418 21.60 -60.57 17.49
#